data_AF-A0A496PMT9-F1
#
_entry.id   AF-A0A496PMT9-F1
#
_cell.length_a   1.000
_cell.length_b   1.000
_cell.length_c   1.000
_cell.angle_alpha   90.00
_cell.angle_beta   90.00
_cell.angle_gamma   90.00
#
_symmetry.space_group_name_H-M   'P 1'
#
loop_
_entity.id
_entity.type
_entity.pdbx_description
1 polymer ?
#
loop_
_entity_poly.entity_id
_entity_poly.type
_entity_poly.pdbx_seq_one_letter_code
_entity_poly.pdbx_strand_id
1 'polypeptide(L)'
;MTAWRMAGSLEQLLGQINNHYPTRSTVSDGGKGDDAHAARNSDHNPDATGVVHARDFTHDPAVFDAHAFADRLVAARDPRVSYVISRGRISLDNGSWLPYMGTNPHNKHVHVSVVPGPAGDDVRPWPAVPTKGHLMPHAVSPFTGRYTQKYGTSGGYAGHLGIDIAPPSPGQTGKPVRAMFAGTVVRAARGVRHGNRRSTWAPGRTGNGVLIRNADGEAQGYNHVTPAVKAGQRVAAGEVIGYNDRSGNQTAPHLHFETWADWRNPASNYDPARAFRRFALRVGGAPAGGTGGSSGGGTSKPATKPKPAKKWPDANLSAKATKAQIADAWYILMAKIGHKDRSATQRRQRWLKAQGTYKGALDGKWGRLTTKALQQTLAKRGFYHGVIDAVAGPMLRAAEIAFLNSQRKTNLK
;
A
#
# COMPACT_ATOMS: atom_id res chain seq x y z
N MET A 1 36.45 7.63 -17.10
CA MET A 1 35.20 7.17 -16.46
C MET A 1 34.04 7.88 -17.14
N THR A 2 33.00 7.17 -17.53
CA THR A 2 31.73 7.78 -17.96
C THR A 2 31.23 8.68 -16.83
N ALA A 3 30.92 9.94 -17.14
CA ALA A 3 30.34 10.84 -16.15
C ALA A 3 29.02 10.23 -15.65
N TRP A 4 28.84 10.16 -14.33
CA TRP A 4 27.61 9.63 -13.77
C TRP A 4 26.55 10.73 -13.67
N ARG A 5 25.28 10.33 -13.71
CA ARG A 5 24.15 11.18 -13.36
C ARG A 5 23.15 10.42 -12.52
N MET A 6 22.29 11.16 -11.81
CA MET A 6 21.13 10.58 -11.16
C MET A 6 20.02 10.32 -12.19
N ALA A 7 19.17 9.33 -11.94
CA ALA A 7 17.91 9.18 -12.68
C ALA A 7 17.07 10.47 -12.56
N GLY A 8 16.56 10.97 -13.69
CA GLY A 8 15.83 12.23 -13.78
C GLY A 8 14.59 12.25 -12.89
N SER A 9 13.93 11.10 -12.73
CA SER A 9 12.80 10.98 -11.80
C SER A 9 13.21 11.24 -10.35
N LEU A 10 14.39 10.79 -9.91
CA LEU A 10 14.86 11.00 -8.53
C LEU A 10 15.30 12.46 -8.29
N GLU A 11 15.83 13.14 -9.31
CA GLU A 11 16.05 14.61 -9.26
C GLU A 11 14.73 15.37 -9.18
N GLN A 12 13.73 14.98 -9.99
CA GLN A 12 12.39 15.55 -9.92
C GLN A 12 11.76 15.33 -8.53
N LEU A 13 11.94 14.15 -7.95
CA LEU A 13 11.44 13.81 -6.61
C LEU A 13 12.09 14.70 -5.55
N LEU A 14 13.41 14.85 -5.59
CA LEU A 14 14.17 15.73 -4.70
C LEU A 14 13.69 17.18 -4.82
N GLY A 15 13.55 17.67 -6.05
CA GLY A 15 13.04 19.00 -6.33
C GLY A 15 11.65 19.22 -5.74
N GLN A 16 10.71 18.28 -5.94
CA GLN A 16 9.38 18.38 -5.35
C GLN A 16 9.40 18.37 -3.82
N ILE A 17 10.22 17.52 -3.21
CA ILE A 17 10.33 17.45 -1.74
C ILE A 17 10.92 18.76 -1.20
N ASN A 18 11.99 19.27 -1.79
CA ASN A 18 12.62 20.53 -1.36
C ASN A 18 11.69 21.73 -1.55
N ASN A 19 10.95 21.77 -2.65
CA ASN A 19 10.05 22.89 -2.92
C ASN A 19 8.84 22.90 -1.96
N HIS A 20 8.40 21.71 -1.53
CA HIS A 20 7.33 21.54 -0.55
C HIS A 20 7.81 21.73 0.91
N TYR A 21 9.03 21.27 1.21
CA TYR A 21 9.65 21.29 2.54
C TYR A 21 11.00 22.04 2.49
N PRO A 22 10.99 23.36 2.26
CA PRO A 22 12.22 24.12 1.96
C PRO A 22 13.22 24.19 3.13
N THR A 23 12.75 23.95 4.36
CA THR A 23 13.58 23.99 5.58
C THR A 23 13.90 22.61 6.13
N ARG A 24 13.63 21.53 5.39
CA ARG A 24 13.92 20.17 5.87
C ARG A 24 15.43 19.98 6.01
N SER A 25 15.82 19.14 6.96
CA SER A 25 17.18 18.61 7.00
C SER A 25 17.50 17.80 5.75
N THR A 26 18.76 17.88 5.31
CA THR A 26 19.33 17.13 4.18
C THR A 26 20.56 16.31 4.62
N VAL A 27 20.79 16.16 5.92
CA VAL A 27 22.02 15.56 6.49
C VAL A 27 22.26 14.10 6.07
N SER A 28 21.21 13.39 5.67
CA SER A 28 21.26 12.01 5.18
C SER A 28 20.77 11.87 3.74
N ASP A 29 20.71 12.97 2.99
CA ASP A 29 20.41 12.88 1.56
C ASP A 29 21.60 12.25 0.85
N GLY A 30 21.34 11.19 0.08
CA GLY A 30 22.37 10.35 -0.54
C GLY A 30 22.10 10.13 -2.01
N GLY A 31 23.14 10.21 -2.84
CA GLY A 31 23.08 10.00 -4.29
C GLY A 31 24.00 8.86 -4.71
N LYS A 32 25.06 9.16 -5.50
CA LYS A 32 26.08 8.15 -5.82
C LYS A 32 26.78 7.64 -4.54
N GLY A 33 27.00 6.34 -4.46
CA GLY A 33 27.82 5.73 -3.41
C GLY A 33 29.30 6.16 -3.49
N ASP A 34 29.97 6.20 -2.34
CA ASP A 34 31.42 6.42 -2.30
C ASP A 34 32.19 5.24 -2.93
N ASP A 35 33.50 5.39 -3.10
CA ASP A 35 34.32 4.38 -3.79
C ASP A 35 34.40 3.05 -3.00
N ALA A 36 34.19 3.10 -1.67
CA ALA A 36 34.07 1.90 -0.84
C ALA A 36 32.72 1.18 -1.05
N HIS A 37 31.66 1.92 -1.37
CA HIS A 37 30.33 1.42 -1.70
C HIS A 37 30.22 0.94 -3.16
N ALA A 38 31.07 1.46 -4.05
CA ALA A 38 31.16 1.07 -5.47
C ALA A 38 31.49 -0.42 -5.68
N ALA A 39 32.15 -1.06 -4.71
CA ALA A 39 32.48 -2.49 -4.75
C ALA A 39 31.26 -3.43 -4.54
N ARG A 40 30.08 -2.89 -4.20
CA ARG A 40 28.85 -3.67 -3.91
C ARG A 40 27.87 -3.58 -5.08
N ASN A 41 26.99 -4.58 -5.23
CA ASN A 41 25.85 -4.45 -6.13
C ASN A 41 24.78 -3.57 -5.47
N SER A 42 24.68 -2.29 -5.87
CA SER A 42 23.80 -1.29 -5.28
C SER A 42 23.29 -0.31 -6.34
N ASP A 43 22.04 0.12 -6.22
CA ASP A 43 21.47 1.13 -7.12
C ASP A 43 22.01 2.55 -6.86
N HIS A 44 22.78 2.74 -5.78
CA HIS A 44 23.61 3.93 -5.59
C HIS A 44 24.87 3.93 -6.47
N ASN A 45 25.15 2.81 -7.13
CA ASN A 45 26.23 2.73 -8.10
C ASN A 45 25.67 3.00 -9.51
N PRO A 46 26.40 3.76 -10.34
CA PRO A 46 25.97 3.98 -11.71
C PRO A 46 25.86 2.66 -12.47
N ASP A 47 24.81 2.51 -13.27
CA ASP A 47 24.68 1.41 -14.22
C ASP A 47 25.69 1.54 -15.38
N ALA A 48 25.63 0.61 -16.34
CA ALA A 48 26.51 0.61 -17.52
C ALA A 48 26.40 1.89 -18.38
N THR A 49 25.31 2.64 -18.25
CA THR A 49 25.07 3.92 -18.94
C THR A 49 25.46 5.14 -18.09
N GLY A 50 25.95 4.93 -16.87
CA GLY A 50 26.32 5.99 -15.94
C GLY A 50 25.15 6.51 -15.10
N VAL A 51 24.01 5.83 -15.05
CA VAL A 51 22.82 6.30 -14.30
C VAL A 51 22.75 5.65 -12.93
N VAL A 52 22.64 6.46 -11.89
CA VAL A 52 22.36 6.04 -10.50
C VAL A 52 20.85 5.98 -10.30
N HIS A 53 20.36 4.85 -9.78
CA HIS A 53 18.92 4.53 -9.69
C HIS A 53 18.37 4.56 -8.26
N ALA A 54 19.17 4.99 -7.28
CA ALA A 54 18.71 5.17 -5.91
C ALA A 54 19.09 6.52 -5.31
N ARG A 55 18.21 7.00 -4.43
CA ARG A 55 18.40 8.22 -3.65
C ARG A 55 17.86 8.03 -2.24
N ASP A 56 18.64 8.52 -1.27
CA ASP A 56 18.21 8.63 0.12
C ASP A 56 17.62 10.01 0.39
N PHE A 57 16.55 10.05 1.18
CA PHE A 57 15.95 11.29 1.66
C PHE A 57 15.91 11.30 3.19
N THR A 58 16.49 12.34 3.78
CA THR A 58 16.60 12.52 5.23
C THR A 58 15.25 12.47 5.92
N HIS A 59 15.15 11.74 7.03
CA HIS A 59 14.00 11.80 7.91
C HIS A 59 14.14 12.99 8.86
N ASP A 60 13.27 13.97 8.68
CA ASP A 60 13.16 15.15 9.54
C ASP A 60 11.70 15.26 10.01
N PRO A 61 11.28 14.51 11.03
CA PRO A 61 9.86 14.41 11.38
C PRO A 61 9.20 15.75 11.76
N ALA A 62 9.97 16.79 12.08
CA ALA A 62 9.44 18.12 12.35
C ALA A 62 9.03 18.86 11.05
N VAL A 63 9.71 18.60 9.93
CA VAL A 63 9.49 19.29 8.66
C VAL A 63 9.07 18.32 7.55
N PHE A 64 9.80 17.21 7.35
CA PHE A 64 9.57 16.15 6.38
C PHE A 64 9.65 14.74 7.01
N ASP A 65 8.49 14.15 7.33
CA ASP A 65 8.42 12.73 7.71
C ASP A 65 8.64 11.83 6.47
N ALA A 66 9.93 11.56 6.20
CA ALA A 66 10.38 10.68 5.13
C ALA A 66 9.74 9.29 5.15
N HIS A 67 9.38 8.76 6.32
CA HIS A 67 8.80 7.43 6.41
C HIS A 67 7.30 7.44 6.09
N ALA A 68 6.56 8.47 6.51
CA ALA A 68 5.18 8.67 6.04
C ALA A 68 5.13 9.00 4.54
N PHE A 69 6.18 9.65 4.01
CA PHE A 69 6.38 9.74 2.56
C PHE A 69 6.62 8.37 1.93
N ALA A 70 7.46 7.51 2.50
CA ALA A 70 7.71 6.15 2.03
C ALA A 70 6.41 5.33 1.92
N ASP A 71 5.57 5.38 2.97
CA ASP A 71 4.28 4.69 3.00
C ASP A 71 3.36 5.21 1.86
N ARG A 72 3.29 6.53 1.63
CA ARG A 72 2.53 7.13 0.53
C ARG A 72 3.08 6.77 -0.85
N LEU A 73 4.41 6.73 -1.01
CA LEU A 73 5.08 6.39 -2.25
C LEU A 73 4.72 4.97 -2.69
N VAL A 74 4.83 4.01 -1.76
CA VAL A 74 4.44 2.62 -1.99
C VAL A 74 2.93 2.50 -2.29
N ALA A 75 2.10 3.24 -1.56
CA ALA A 75 0.65 3.22 -1.77
C ALA A 75 0.22 3.82 -3.11
N ALA A 76 0.93 4.83 -3.61
CA ALA A 76 0.68 5.46 -4.90
C ALA A 76 0.90 4.51 -6.10
N ARG A 77 1.67 3.43 -5.90
CA ARG A 77 1.96 2.41 -6.92
C ARG A 77 2.53 3.01 -8.21
N ASP A 78 3.41 3.99 -8.06
CA ASP A 78 4.02 4.66 -9.20
C ASP A 78 4.94 3.66 -9.94
N PRO A 79 4.76 3.46 -11.25
CA PRO A 79 5.48 2.43 -12.01
C PRO A 79 7.00 2.66 -12.08
N ARG A 80 7.48 3.84 -11.66
CA ARG A 80 8.89 4.15 -11.58
C ARG A 80 9.59 3.43 -10.43
N VAL A 81 8.87 3.13 -9.36
CA VAL A 81 9.44 2.55 -8.12
C VAL A 81 9.84 1.10 -8.35
N SER A 82 11.13 0.81 -8.14
CA SER A 82 11.69 -0.53 -8.05
C SER A 82 11.56 -1.07 -6.62
N TYR A 83 12.09 -0.35 -5.63
CA TYR A 83 11.83 -0.64 -4.22
C TYR A 83 12.03 0.57 -3.32
N VAL A 84 11.49 0.47 -2.11
CA VAL A 84 11.61 1.48 -1.05
C VAL A 84 12.02 0.81 0.26
N ILE A 85 12.99 1.35 0.98
CA ILE A 85 13.42 0.84 2.31
C ILE A 85 13.20 1.92 3.37
N SER A 86 12.54 1.56 4.46
CA SER A 86 12.14 2.49 5.51
C SER A 86 11.84 1.75 6.82
N ARG A 87 12.44 2.18 7.93
CA ARG A 87 12.20 1.65 9.30
C ARG A 87 12.35 0.13 9.43
N GLY A 88 13.41 -0.43 8.87
CA GLY A 88 13.69 -1.87 8.90
C GLY A 88 12.69 -2.67 8.06
N ARG A 89 12.06 -2.04 7.07
CA ARG A 89 11.11 -2.67 6.15
C ARG A 89 11.47 -2.31 4.71
N ILE A 90 11.13 -3.19 3.77
CA ILE A 90 11.32 -3.00 2.33
C ILE A 90 10.01 -3.30 1.59
N SER A 91 9.65 -2.44 0.64
CA SER A 91 8.59 -2.69 -0.33
C SER A 91 9.24 -2.86 -1.70
N LEU A 92 8.99 -4.00 -2.36
CA LEU A 92 9.46 -4.31 -3.70
C LEU A 92 8.33 -4.10 -4.70
N ASP A 93 8.58 -3.42 -5.81
CA ASP A 93 7.64 -3.16 -6.91
C ASP A 93 6.28 -2.60 -6.44
N ASN A 94 6.30 -1.65 -5.51
CA ASN A 94 5.10 -1.13 -4.83
C ASN A 94 4.24 -2.21 -4.13
N GLY A 95 4.88 -3.29 -3.68
CA GLY A 95 4.28 -4.38 -2.94
C GLY A 95 4.05 -4.06 -1.46
N SER A 96 3.51 -5.02 -0.72
CA SER A 96 3.40 -4.91 0.74
C SER A 96 4.77 -4.77 1.39
N TRP A 97 4.82 -4.07 2.52
CA TRP A 97 6.03 -3.99 3.34
C TRP A 97 6.43 -5.37 3.87
N LEU A 98 7.70 -5.71 3.68
CA LEU A 98 8.37 -6.89 4.21
C LEU A 98 9.45 -6.47 5.22
N PRO A 99 9.84 -7.34 6.18
CA PRO A 99 11.01 -7.09 7.00
C PRO A 99 12.27 -6.90 6.15
N TYR A 100 13.04 -5.86 6.43
CA TYR A 100 14.34 -5.60 5.79
C TYR A 100 15.47 -6.05 6.70
N MET A 101 16.33 -6.92 6.20
CA MET A 101 17.40 -7.57 6.98
C MET A 101 18.79 -6.98 6.70
N GLY A 102 18.88 -5.84 6.01
CA GLY A 102 20.15 -5.17 5.78
C GLY A 102 20.68 -4.48 7.03
N THR A 103 21.99 -4.28 7.09
CA THR A 103 22.70 -3.76 8.26
C THR A 103 22.28 -2.34 8.66
N ASN A 104 21.94 -1.49 7.69
CA ASN A 104 21.35 -0.18 7.95
C ASN A 104 19.82 -0.30 7.94
N PRO A 105 19.12 -0.13 9.07
CA PRO A 105 17.67 -0.25 9.11
C PRO A 105 16.92 0.93 8.46
N HIS A 106 17.59 1.97 7.95
CA HIS A 106 16.93 3.14 7.35
C HIS A 106 15.94 3.79 8.32
N ASN A 107 16.41 4.09 9.55
CA ASN A 107 15.65 4.79 10.60
C ASN A 107 15.86 6.31 10.58
N LYS A 108 16.86 6.80 9.83
CA LYS A 108 17.21 8.23 9.72
C LYS A 108 16.94 8.81 8.33
N HIS A 109 16.56 7.98 7.37
CA HIS A 109 16.23 8.35 5.99
C HIS A 109 15.33 7.27 5.39
N VAL A 110 14.76 7.55 4.23
CA VAL A 110 14.14 6.56 3.33
C VAL A 110 15.04 6.37 2.12
N HIS A 111 15.25 5.11 1.73
CA HIS A 111 15.88 4.76 0.46
C HIS A 111 14.80 4.56 -0.59
N VAL A 112 14.93 5.22 -1.75
CA VAL A 112 14.04 5.04 -2.90
C VAL A 112 14.87 4.60 -4.09
N SER A 113 14.53 3.44 -4.66
CA SER A 113 15.09 2.93 -5.90
C SER A 113 14.06 2.95 -7.03
N VAL A 114 14.50 3.31 -8.23
CA VAL A 114 13.68 3.33 -9.45
C VAL A 114 14.13 2.25 -10.45
N VAL A 115 13.21 1.84 -11.32
CA VAL A 115 13.50 0.86 -12.37
C VAL A 115 14.47 1.43 -13.41
N PRO A 116 15.39 0.65 -13.97
CA PRO A 116 16.31 1.16 -14.99
C PRO A 116 15.60 1.55 -16.29
N GLY A 117 16.27 2.38 -17.09
CA GLY A 117 15.78 2.81 -18.41
C GLY A 117 14.75 3.94 -18.35
N PRO A 118 14.07 4.22 -19.49
CA PRO A 118 13.22 5.42 -19.63
C PRO A 118 12.09 5.52 -18.60
N ALA A 119 11.59 4.38 -18.11
CA ALA A 119 10.54 4.38 -17.09
C ALA A 119 11.02 5.03 -15.79
N GLY A 120 12.14 4.59 -15.20
CA GLY A 120 12.66 5.23 -13.98
C GLY A 120 13.36 6.55 -14.23
N ASP A 121 13.57 6.97 -15.48
CA ASP A 121 14.10 8.30 -15.81
C ASP A 121 12.99 9.35 -16.01
N ASP A 122 11.72 8.94 -15.99
CA ASP A 122 10.56 9.78 -16.27
C ASP A 122 10.35 10.89 -15.22
N VAL A 123 10.49 12.14 -15.68
CA VAL A 123 10.45 13.38 -14.89
C VAL A 123 9.04 13.93 -14.64
N ARG A 124 7.97 13.17 -14.94
CA ARG A 124 6.62 13.57 -14.52
C ARG A 124 6.56 13.79 -13.00
N PRO A 125 5.70 14.69 -12.48
CA PRO A 125 5.57 14.88 -11.05
C PRO A 125 5.27 13.57 -10.30
N TRP A 126 5.91 13.37 -9.15
CA TRP A 126 5.64 12.27 -8.24
C TRP A 126 4.33 12.51 -7.51
N PRO A 127 3.32 11.61 -7.64
CA PRO A 127 2.04 11.77 -6.96
C PRO A 127 2.16 11.67 -5.44
N ALA A 128 3.24 11.06 -4.95
CA ALA A 128 3.56 10.93 -3.53
C ALA A 128 4.05 12.23 -2.87
N VAL A 129 4.45 13.23 -3.68
CA VAL A 129 4.90 14.54 -3.19
C VAL A 129 3.92 15.62 -3.68
N PRO A 130 3.09 16.19 -2.79
CA PRO A 130 2.13 17.21 -3.20
C PRO A 130 2.87 18.42 -3.77
N THR A 131 2.43 18.96 -4.91
CA THR A 131 3.01 20.20 -5.45
C THR A 131 2.51 21.41 -4.65
N LYS A 132 3.35 22.43 -4.50
CA LYS A 132 2.95 23.72 -3.93
C LYS A 132 1.85 24.31 -4.83
N GLY A 133 0.62 24.40 -4.31
CA GLY A 133 -0.55 24.86 -5.06
C GLY A 133 -1.50 23.77 -5.57
N HIS A 134 -1.09 22.50 -5.60
CA HIS A 134 -2.03 21.37 -5.66
C HIS A 134 -2.36 21.02 -4.23
N LEU A 135 -3.46 21.61 -3.74
CA LEU A 135 -4.04 21.48 -2.41
C LEU A 135 -3.27 20.49 -1.52
N MET A 136 -2.56 21.01 -0.51
CA MET A 136 -2.40 20.24 0.73
C MET A 136 -3.74 19.54 0.97
N PRO A 137 -3.83 18.26 1.32
CA PRO A 137 -5.12 17.73 1.72
C PRO A 137 -5.56 18.61 2.89
N HIS A 138 -6.47 19.55 2.62
CA HIS A 138 -7.09 20.38 3.62
C HIS A 138 -7.68 19.36 4.57
N ALA A 139 -7.20 19.34 5.79
CA ALA A 139 -7.70 18.46 6.81
C ALA A 139 -8.56 19.30 7.73
N VAL A 140 -9.74 18.82 8.10
CA VAL A 140 -10.54 19.45 9.15
C VAL A 140 -10.80 18.48 10.27
N SER A 141 -11.06 19.02 11.46
CA SER A 141 -11.64 18.21 12.52
C SER A 141 -13.02 17.71 12.04
N PRO A 142 -13.27 16.38 12.05
CA PRO A 142 -14.50 15.83 11.47
C PRO A 142 -15.74 16.10 12.31
N PHE A 143 -15.55 16.53 13.56
CA PHE A 143 -16.63 16.84 14.48
C PHE A 143 -16.18 17.89 15.48
N THR A 144 -17.05 18.84 15.78
CA THR A 144 -16.81 19.85 16.81
C THR A 144 -17.34 19.35 18.14
N GLY A 145 -16.48 19.28 19.16
CA GLY A 145 -16.86 18.66 20.42
C GLY A 145 -15.71 18.40 21.39
N ARG A 146 -15.97 17.50 22.34
CA ARG A 146 -15.06 17.11 23.42
C ARG A 146 -14.38 15.79 23.07
N TYR A 147 -13.06 15.72 23.19
CA TYR A 147 -12.30 14.48 23.00
C TYR A 147 -12.48 13.57 24.23
N THR A 148 -13.25 12.49 24.10
CA THR A 148 -13.70 11.69 25.24
C THR A 148 -13.01 10.35 25.38
N GLN A 149 -12.52 9.74 24.30
CA GLN A 149 -11.76 8.49 24.36
C GLN A 149 -10.64 8.46 23.34
N LYS A 150 -9.44 8.10 23.80
CA LYS A 150 -8.24 8.00 22.97
C LYS A 150 -8.13 6.64 22.29
N TYR A 151 -7.40 6.58 21.18
CA TYR A 151 -7.00 5.33 20.57
C TYR A 151 -6.16 4.48 21.54
N GLY A 152 -6.35 3.17 21.52
CA GLY A 152 -5.60 2.19 22.30
C GLY A 152 -6.03 2.06 23.77
N THR A 153 -6.97 2.87 24.26
CA THR A 153 -7.44 2.79 25.65
C THR A 153 -8.18 1.47 25.90
N SER A 154 -7.92 0.81 27.03
CA SER A 154 -8.55 -0.46 27.42
C SER A 154 -10.02 -0.24 27.80
N GLY A 155 -10.95 -0.77 27.00
CA GLY A 155 -12.38 -0.76 27.28
C GLY A 155 -13.19 -1.60 26.29
N GLY A 156 -13.77 -2.70 26.77
CA GLY A 156 -14.84 -3.47 26.12
C GLY A 156 -14.48 -4.39 24.95
N TYR A 157 -13.44 -4.05 24.16
CA TYR A 157 -12.84 -4.89 23.12
C TYR A 157 -11.31 -4.63 23.11
N ALA A 158 -10.54 -5.44 22.38
CA ALA A 158 -9.07 -5.44 22.33
C ALA A 158 -8.42 -4.09 21.94
N GLY A 159 -8.47 -3.09 22.85
CA GLY A 159 -8.11 -1.69 22.61
C GLY A 159 -9.18 -0.91 21.85
N HIS A 160 -9.35 0.37 22.19
CA HIS A 160 -10.20 1.30 21.43
C HIS A 160 -9.56 1.65 20.07
N LEU A 161 -10.17 1.21 18.95
CA LEU A 161 -9.54 1.25 17.61
C LEU A 161 -9.77 2.55 16.82
N GLY A 162 -10.20 3.60 17.51
CA GLY A 162 -10.45 4.92 16.97
C GLY A 162 -10.31 6.00 18.05
N ILE A 163 -10.89 7.17 17.79
CA ILE A 163 -11.09 8.22 18.79
C ILE A 163 -12.56 8.55 18.90
N ASP A 164 -12.99 8.92 20.10
CA ASP A 164 -14.37 9.39 20.33
C ASP A 164 -14.39 10.89 20.56
N ILE A 165 -15.23 11.57 19.79
CA ILE A 165 -15.52 12.99 19.94
C ILE A 165 -16.99 13.12 20.31
N ALA A 166 -17.26 13.39 21.58
CA ALA A 166 -18.60 13.68 22.07
C ALA A 166 -19.03 15.10 21.65
N PRO A 167 -20.32 15.37 21.46
CA PRO A 167 -20.82 16.71 21.14
C PRO A 167 -20.49 17.73 22.25
N PRO A 168 -20.55 19.05 21.95
CA PRO A 168 -20.20 20.12 22.90
C PRO A 168 -20.97 20.05 24.23
N SER A 169 -22.21 19.57 24.21
CA SER A 169 -23.02 19.27 25.41
C SER A 169 -23.45 17.78 25.41
N PRO A 170 -23.47 17.09 26.56
CA PRO A 170 -23.83 15.67 26.64
C PRO A 170 -25.20 15.36 26.01
N GLY A 171 -25.32 14.19 25.39
CA GLY A 171 -26.60 13.67 24.88
C GLY A 171 -27.07 14.21 23.52
N GLN A 172 -26.41 15.22 22.96
CA GLN A 172 -26.79 15.83 21.67
C GLN A 172 -26.58 14.88 20.47
N THR A 173 -27.55 14.85 19.57
CA THR A 173 -27.47 14.19 18.24
C THR A 173 -27.77 15.21 17.14
N GLY A 174 -27.60 14.82 15.88
CA GLY A 174 -27.91 15.69 14.74
C GLY A 174 -26.86 16.77 14.46
N LYS A 175 -25.70 16.71 15.13
CA LYS A 175 -24.59 17.65 14.89
C LYS A 175 -23.82 17.22 13.63
N PRO A 176 -23.37 18.18 12.81
CA PRO A 176 -22.75 17.89 11.53
C PRO A 176 -21.42 17.15 11.71
N VAL A 177 -21.27 16.05 10.97
CA VAL A 177 -20.04 15.29 10.81
C VAL A 177 -19.48 15.59 9.42
N ARG A 178 -18.18 15.89 9.34
CA ARG A 178 -17.50 16.32 8.14
C ARG A 178 -16.41 15.33 7.73
N ALA A 179 -16.18 15.24 6.42
CA ALA A 179 -15.02 14.53 5.89
C ALA A 179 -13.74 15.22 6.37
N MET A 180 -12.81 14.48 6.97
CA MET A 180 -11.53 15.01 7.45
C MET A 180 -10.66 15.33 6.24
N PHE A 181 -10.55 14.38 5.31
CA PHE A 181 -9.91 14.52 4.02
C PHE A 181 -10.92 14.39 2.88
N ALA A 182 -10.57 14.93 1.71
CA ALA A 182 -11.29 14.64 0.49
C ALA A 182 -11.13 13.15 0.11
N GLY A 183 -12.17 12.56 -0.49
CA GLY A 183 -12.12 11.15 -0.84
C GLY A 183 -13.36 10.64 -1.57
N THR A 184 -13.45 9.32 -1.73
CA THR A 184 -14.61 8.63 -2.32
C THR A 184 -15.32 7.82 -1.24
N VAL A 185 -16.60 8.06 -1.01
CA VAL A 185 -17.44 7.26 -0.12
C VAL A 185 -17.51 5.84 -0.67
N VAL A 186 -16.95 4.87 0.04
CA VAL A 186 -17.01 3.46 -0.35
C VAL A 186 -18.19 2.74 0.29
N ARG A 187 -18.68 3.24 1.43
CA ARG A 187 -19.87 2.71 2.09
C ARG A 187 -20.60 3.79 2.89
N ALA A 188 -21.92 3.73 2.87
CA ALA A 188 -22.81 4.51 3.74
C ALA A 188 -23.83 3.56 4.35
N ALA A 189 -23.74 3.29 5.65
CA ALA A 189 -24.62 2.37 6.35
C ALA A 189 -25.74 3.10 7.10
N ARG A 190 -26.94 2.54 7.02
CA ARG A 190 -28.17 3.07 7.62
C ARG A 190 -28.96 1.95 8.29
N GLY A 191 -29.91 2.32 9.16
CA GLY A 191 -30.87 1.40 9.75
C GLY A 191 -30.33 0.52 10.89
N VAL A 192 -29.11 0.76 11.37
CA VAL A 192 -28.56 0.03 12.52
C VAL A 192 -29.20 0.54 13.80
N ARG A 193 -29.87 -0.36 14.53
CA ARG A 193 -30.51 -0.05 15.82
C ARG A 193 -29.50 0.18 16.94
N HIS A 194 -29.90 0.93 17.96
CA HIS A 194 -29.12 1.08 19.20
C HIS A 194 -28.88 -0.28 19.86
N GLY A 195 -27.71 -0.47 20.46
CA GLY A 195 -27.30 -1.72 21.11
C GLY A 195 -26.89 -2.83 20.14
N ASN A 196 -27.04 -2.64 18.82
CA ASN A 196 -26.63 -3.65 17.85
C ASN A 196 -25.10 -3.74 17.78
N ARG A 197 -24.57 -4.91 18.11
CA ARG A 197 -23.13 -5.25 18.04
C ARG A 197 -22.73 -5.90 16.71
N ARG A 198 -23.69 -6.36 15.91
CA ARG A 198 -23.48 -6.92 14.57
C ARG A 198 -23.27 -5.75 13.60
N SER A 199 -22.02 -5.58 13.20
CA SER A 199 -21.56 -4.42 12.44
C SER A 199 -21.83 -4.51 10.94
N THR A 200 -21.76 -3.34 10.33
CA THR A 200 -21.73 -3.07 8.91
C THR A 200 -20.39 -3.48 8.27
N TRP A 201 -19.25 -2.95 8.73
CA TRP A 201 -17.91 -3.22 8.14
C TRP A 201 -16.77 -3.49 9.15
N ALA A 202 -17.02 -3.27 10.44
CA ALA A 202 -16.07 -3.48 11.54
C ALA A 202 -16.83 -3.93 12.81
N PRO A 203 -17.13 -5.25 12.96
CA PRO A 203 -17.84 -5.86 14.10
C PRO A 203 -17.54 -5.23 15.46
N GLY A 204 -18.60 -4.88 16.21
CA GLY A 204 -18.51 -4.31 17.56
C GLY A 204 -18.16 -2.82 17.65
N ARG A 205 -17.72 -2.17 16.56
CA ARG A 205 -17.16 -0.81 16.57
C ARG A 205 -17.97 0.22 15.77
N THR A 206 -19.05 -0.23 15.14
CA THR A 206 -19.83 0.60 14.22
C THR A 206 -21.31 0.60 14.58
N GLY A 207 -22.00 1.66 14.18
CA GLY A 207 -23.45 1.69 13.99
C GLY A 207 -23.78 1.94 12.52
N ASN A 208 -24.69 2.88 12.28
CA ASN A 208 -24.70 3.64 11.04
C ASN A 208 -23.34 4.33 10.87
N GLY A 209 -23.00 4.65 9.63
CA GLY A 209 -21.77 5.37 9.39
C GLY A 209 -21.49 5.68 7.94
N VAL A 210 -20.33 6.31 7.74
CA VAL A 210 -19.73 6.55 6.42
C VAL A 210 -18.30 6.01 6.43
N LEU A 211 -17.90 5.27 5.40
CA LEU A 211 -16.51 4.89 5.14
C LEU A 211 -16.06 5.57 3.84
N ILE A 212 -14.99 6.32 3.90
CA ILE A 212 -14.42 7.05 2.76
C ILE A 212 -13.02 6.53 2.52
N ARG A 213 -12.72 6.24 1.25
CA ARG A 213 -11.38 5.93 0.76
C ARG A 213 -10.71 7.22 0.28
N ASN A 214 -9.53 7.49 0.81
CA ASN A 214 -8.66 8.57 0.38
C ASN A 214 -7.98 8.23 -0.96
N ALA A 215 -7.34 9.22 -1.61
CA ALA A 215 -6.68 8.99 -2.90
C ALA A 215 -5.48 8.02 -2.79
N ASP A 216 -4.81 8.01 -1.63
CA ASP A 216 -3.68 7.14 -1.30
C ASP A 216 -4.08 5.72 -0.86
N GLY A 217 -5.37 5.40 -0.83
CA GLY A 217 -5.85 4.07 -0.45
C GLY A 217 -6.08 3.87 1.05
N GLU A 218 -5.75 4.86 1.88
CA GLU A 218 -6.19 4.88 3.28
C GLU A 218 -7.71 5.07 3.38
N ALA A 219 -8.27 4.84 4.56
CA ALA A 219 -9.66 5.14 4.86
C ALA A 219 -9.85 5.98 6.11
N GLN A 220 -10.95 6.73 6.08
CA GLN A 220 -11.51 7.46 7.19
C GLN A 220 -12.94 6.92 7.45
N GLY A 221 -13.14 6.35 8.64
CA GLY A 221 -14.38 5.72 9.10
C GLY A 221 -15.11 6.59 10.11
N TYR A 222 -16.37 6.91 9.82
CA TYR A 222 -17.24 7.75 10.64
C TYR A 222 -18.40 6.92 11.16
N ASN A 223 -18.36 6.57 12.44
CA ASN A 223 -19.31 5.64 13.03
C ASN A 223 -20.21 6.33 14.03
N HIS A 224 -21.41 5.77 14.23
CA HIS A 224 -22.51 6.41 14.96
C HIS A 224 -22.97 7.69 14.25
N VAL A 225 -23.05 7.60 12.92
CA VAL A 225 -23.37 8.72 12.04
C VAL A 225 -24.49 8.31 11.09
N THR A 226 -25.58 9.06 11.07
CA THR A 226 -26.59 8.98 10.02
C THR A 226 -26.03 9.65 8.77
N PRO A 227 -25.79 8.91 7.67
CA PRO A 227 -25.17 9.49 6.48
C PRO A 227 -26.04 10.56 5.82
N ALA A 228 -25.41 11.57 5.21
CA ALA A 228 -26.02 12.50 4.25
C ALA A 228 -25.53 12.24 2.82
N VAL A 229 -24.63 11.25 2.66
CA VAL A 229 -23.98 10.86 1.40
C VAL A 229 -24.30 9.42 1.03
N LYS A 230 -23.88 9.00 -0.17
CA LYS A 230 -24.06 7.64 -0.70
C LYS A 230 -22.75 7.05 -1.22
N ALA A 231 -22.66 5.71 -1.26
CA ALA A 231 -21.52 5.03 -1.85
C ALA A 231 -21.30 5.47 -3.32
N GLY A 232 -20.04 5.65 -3.70
CA GLY A 232 -19.61 6.20 -4.98
C GLY A 232 -19.46 7.73 -5.01
N GLN A 233 -20.03 8.46 -4.05
CA GLN A 233 -19.91 9.93 -4.00
C GLN A 233 -18.47 10.35 -3.70
N ARG A 234 -17.95 11.32 -4.46
CA ARG A 234 -16.73 12.06 -4.10
C ARG A 234 -17.11 13.18 -3.15
N VAL A 235 -16.30 13.39 -2.12
CA VAL A 235 -16.51 14.46 -1.14
C VAL A 235 -15.23 15.26 -0.97
N ALA A 236 -15.38 16.56 -0.74
CA ALA A 236 -14.28 17.44 -0.34
C ALA A 236 -13.99 17.31 1.16
N ALA A 237 -12.79 17.70 1.60
CA ALA A 237 -12.55 17.88 3.02
C ALA A 237 -13.43 19.01 3.57
N GLY A 238 -13.98 18.82 4.77
CA GLY A 238 -14.92 19.77 5.38
C GLY A 238 -16.36 19.63 4.91
N GLU A 239 -16.62 18.88 3.84
CA GLU A 239 -17.98 18.58 3.38
C GLU A 239 -18.74 17.82 4.46
N VAL A 240 -20.00 18.21 4.71
CA VAL A 240 -20.88 17.50 5.65
C VAL A 240 -21.27 16.16 5.03
N ILE A 241 -20.88 15.08 5.69
CA ILE A 241 -21.12 13.70 5.24
C ILE A 241 -22.23 12.99 6.01
N GLY A 242 -22.71 13.60 7.08
CA GLY A 242 -23.77 13.05 7.92
C GLY A 242 -23.87 13.78 9.25
N TYR A 243 -24.59 13.16 10.17
CA TYR A 243 -24.88 13.72 11.48
C TYR A 243 -24.73 12.66 12.56
N ASN A 244 -24.16 13.01 13.72
CA ASN A 244 -23.98 12.04 14.81
C ASN A 244 -25.35 11.52 15.31
N ASP A 245 -25.42 10.24 15.67
CA ASP A 245 -26.65 9.54 16.04
C ASP A 245 -26.49 8.59 17.22
N ARG A 246 -27.54 7.79 17.50
CA ARG A 246 -27.62 6.81 18.59
C ARG A 246 -27.48 5.34 18.14
N SER A 247 -27.08 5.11 16.90
CA SER A 247 -27.02 3.77 16.32
C SER A 247 -25.87 2.93 16.87
N GLY A 248 -26.00 1.60 16.81
CA GLY A 248 -24.93 0.66 17.17
C GLY A 248 -24.64 0.58 18.67
N ASN A 249 -23.49 -0.02 19.00
CA ASN A 249 -23.04 -0.25 20.37
C ASN A 249 -22.32 0.98 20.94
N GLN A 250 -23.09 1.91 21.50
CA GLN A 250 -22.57 3.12 22.13
C GLN A 250 -23.26 3.35 23.49
N THR A 251 -22.57 3.99 24.43
CA THR A 251 -23.11 4.34 25.75
C THR A 251 -23.75 5.72 25.79
N ALA A 252 -23.25 6.65 24.98
CA ALA A 252 -23.80 8.00 24.80
C ALA A 252 -23.45 8.52 23.39
N PRO A 253 -24.21 9.48 22.83
CA PRO A 253 -23.92 10.05 21.51
C PRO A 253 -22.51 10.61 21.39
N HIS A 254 -21.77 10.14 20.39
CA HIS A 254 -20.43 10.62 19.99
C HIS A 254 -20.18 10.30 18.51
N LEU A 255 -19.15 10.91 17.91
CA LEU A 255 -18.53 10.39 16.70
C LEU A 255 -17.43 9.40 17.11
N HIS A 256 -17.50 8.16 16.63
CA HIS A 256 -16.37 7.23 16.69
C HIS A 256 -15.62 7.28 15.34
N PHE A 257 -14.44 7.90 15.35
CA PHE A 257 -13.63 8.17 14.16
C PHE A 257 -12.44 7.21 14.09
N GLU A 258 -12.33 6.47 12.99
CA GLU A 258 -11.21 5.55 12.73
C GLU A 258 -10.43 5.92 11.46
N THR A 259 -9.14 5.59 11.45
CA THR A 259 -8.26 5.71 10.27
C THR A 259 -7.60 4.37 9.95
N TRP A 260 -7.62 3.93 8.69
CA TRP A 260 -7.08 2.63 8.25
C TRP A 260 -6.05 2.78 7.14
N ALA A 261 -4.96 2.01 7.21
CA ALA A 261 -3.90 2.02 6.20
C ALA A 261 -4.31 1.34 4.87
N ASP A 262 -5.32 0.45 4.91
CA ASP A 262 -5.99 -0.10 3.73
C ASP A 262 -7.50 -0.07 3.96
N TRP A 263 -8.22 0.68 3.13
CA TRP A 263 -9.69 0.79 3.21
C TRP A 263 -10.43 -0.56 3.16
N ARG A 264 -9.81 -1.61 2.62
CA ARG A 264 -10.38 -2.96 2.55
C ARG A 264 -10.15 -3.78 3.81
N ASN A 265 -9.22 -3.37 4.67
CA ASN A 265 -8.81 -4.12 5.84
C ASN A 265 -9.10 -3.34 7.14
N PRO A 266 -10.24 -3.60 7.81
CA PRO A 266 -10.58 -2.96 9.08
C PRO A 266 -9.61 -3.28 10.24
N ALA A 267 -8.73 -4.27 10.08
CA ALA A 267 -7.66 -4.58 11.04
C ALA A 267 -6.39 -3.73 10.81
N SER A 268 -6.33 -2.94 9.74
CA SER A 268 -5.22 -2.02 9.44
C SER A 268 -5.40 -0.63 10.08
N ASN A 269 -6.24 -0.54 11.12
CA ASN A 269 -6.47 0.71 11.82
C ASN A 269 -5.18 1.21 12.50
N TYR A 270 -5.08 2.53 12.64
CA TYR A 270 -3.98 3.20 13.32
C TYR A 270 -4.51 4.45 14.05
N ASP A 271 -3.72 4.98 15.00
CA ASP A 271 -4.09 6.16 15.81
C ASP A 271 -4.49 7.38 14.94
N PRO A 272 -5.77 7.79 14.93
CA PRO A 272 -6.22 8.97 14.18
C PRO A 272 -5.52 10.26 14.63
N ALA A 273 -5.07 10.36 15.89
CA ALA A 273 -4.39 11.54 16.41
C ALA A 273 -3.08 11.85 15.66
N ARG A 274 -2.51 10.89 14.93
CA ARG A 274 -1.39 11.13 14.00
C ARG A 274 -1.76 12.16 12.93
N ALA A 275 -2.96 12.06 12.35
CA ALA A 275 -3.44 13.00 11.36
C ALA A 275 -3.69 14.38 11.99
N PHE A 276 -4.32 14.44 13.17
CA PHE A 276 -4.55 15.72 13.86
C PHE A 276 -3.23 16.46 14.16
N ARG A 277 -2.20 15.76 14.68
CA ARG A 277 -0.87 16.34 14.90
C ARG A 277 -0.22 16.81 13.59
N ARG A 278 -0.24 15.96 12.56
CA ARG A 278 0.35 16.26 11.25
C ARG A 278 -0.23 17.53 10.59
N PHE A 279 -1.52 17.77 10.79
CA PHE A 279 -2.22 18.92 10.19
C PHE A 279 -2.48 20.06 11.19
N ALA A 280 -1.83 20.04 12.37
CA ALA A 280 -2.00 21.04 13.42
C ALA A 280 -3.47 21.30 13.82
N LEU A 281 -4.29 20.24 13.81
CA LEU A 281 -5.71 20.30 14.16
C LEU A 281 -5.94 19.96 15.62
N ARG A 282 -6.90 20.67 16.25
CA ARG A 282 -7.45 20.25 17.54
C ARG A 282 -8.49 19.15 17.33
N VAL A 283 -8.37 18.05 18.07
CA VAL A 283 -9.45 17.05 18.17
C VAL A 283 -10.69 17.74 18.75
N GLY A 284 -11.82 17.66 18.05
CA GLY A 284 -13.04 18.38 18.46
C GLY A 284 -13.06 19.88 18.10
N GLY A 285 -12.08 20.37 17.34
CA GLY A 285 -12.03 21.76 16.87
C GLY A 285 -13.18 22.12 15.92
N ALA A 286 -13.55 23.39 15.87
CA ALA A 286 -14.38 23.91 14.79
C ALA A 286 -13.54 23.95 13.50
N PRO A 287 -14.10 23.62 12.31
CA PRO A 287 -13.43 23.87 11.06
C PRO A 287 -13.12 25.37 10.93
N ALA A 288 -11.91 25.74 10.49
CA ALA A 288 -11.63 27.12 10.11
C ALA A 288 -12.60 27.53 9.00
N GLY A 289 -13.29 28.66 9.17
CA GLY A 289 -14.32 29.12 8.25
C GLY A 289 -13.79 29.26 6.82
N GLY A 290 -14.25 28.40 5.92
CA GLY A 290 -13.99 28.45 4.49
C GLY A 290 -15.29 28.18 3.73
N THR A 291 -15.86 29.25 3.18
CA THR A 291 -16.99 29.24 2.25
C THR A 291 -16.51 28.72 0.88
N GLY A 292 -17.24 27.80 0.25
CA GLY A 292 -16.85 27.27 -1.06
C GLY A 292 -17.85 26.33 -1.74
N GLY A 293 -18.78 26.94 -2.47
CA GLY A 293 -19.34 26.52 -3.78
C GLY A 293 -19.63 25.04 -4.10
N SER A 294 -20.92 24.75 -4.25
CA SER A 294 -21.45 23.58 -4.96
C SER A 294 -21.27 23.72 -6.48
N SER A 295 -20.80 22.68 -7.17
CA SER A 295 -20.96 22.55 -8.62
C SER A 295 -21.33 21.10 -9.00
N GLY A 296 -22.49 20.93 -9.65
CA GLY A 296 -22.98 19.69 -10.27
C GLY A 296 -22.00 19.15 -11.34
N GLY A 297 -22.14 17.95 -11.90
CA GLY A 297 -23.28 17.08 -12.13
C GLY A 297 -22.98 16.40 -13.47
N GLY A 298 -22.83 15.07 -13.49
CA GLY A 298 -22.55 14.32 -14.72
C GLY A 298 -22.63 12.81 -14.48
N THR A 299 -23.69 12.19 -15.00
CA THR A 299 -24.00 10.76 -14.82
C THR A 299 -23.50 9.92 -16.00
N SER A 300 -22.83 8.80 -15.72
CA SER A 300 -22.60 7.72 -16.71
C SER A 300 -23.11 6.38 -16.17
N LYS A 301 -23.79 5.63 -17.04
CA LYS A 301 -24.59 4.41 -16.79
C LYS A 301 -23.72 3.13 -16.61
N PRO A 302 -24.18 2.06 -15.91
CA PRO A 302 -23.35 0.87 -15.64
C PRO A 302 -23.48 -0.26 -16.68
N ALA A 303 -22.39 -1.00 -16.92
CA ALA A 303 -22.31 -2.18 -17.80
C ALA A 303 -22.43 -3.52 -17.05
N THR A 304 -22.87 -4.57 -17.76
CA THR A 304 -23.27 -5.93 -17.30
C THR A 304 -22.12 -6.90 -16.99
N LYS A 305 -22.38 -7.93 -16.15
CA LYS A 305 -21.42 -8.93 -15.62
C LYS A 305 -20.92 -9.98 -16.67
N PRO A 306 -19.63 -10.42 -16.65
CA PRO A 306 -19.10 -11.46 -17.57
C PRO A 306 -19.11 -12.90 -17.01
N LYS A 307 -19.09 -13.89 -17.93
CA LYS A 307 -19.05 -15.36 -17.73
C LYS A 307 -17.72 -15.89 -17.11
N PRO A 308 -17.69 -17.11 -16.51
CA PRO A 308 -16.49 -17.66 -15.88
C PRO A 308 -15.39 -18.03 -16.90
N ALA A 309 -14.14 -17.70 -16.58
CA ALA A 309 -12.98 -17.88 -17.46
C ALA A 309 -12.35 -19.29 -17.36
N LYS A 310 -11.80 -19.79 -18.49
CA LYS A 310 -11.05 -21.06 -18.59
C LYS A 310 -9.73 -21.02 -17.78
N LYS A 311 -9.21 -22.17 -17.32
CA LYS A 311 -8.00 -22.32 -16.48
C LYS A 311 -6.82 -22.94 -17.25
N TRP A 312 -5.60 -22.91 -16.71
CA TRP A 312 -4.41 -23.56 -17.29
C TRP A 312 -4.56 -25.11 -17.24
N PRO A 313 -4.22 -25.87 -18.30
CA PRO A 313 -3.53 -25.46 -19.53
C PRO A 313 -4.45 -24.97 -20.67
N ASP A 314 -5.77 -24.93 -20.49
CA ASP A 314 -6.70 -24.50 -21.55
C ASP A 314 -6.65 -22.97 -21.81
N ALA A 315 -6.15 -22.20 -20.86
CA ALA A 315 -5.90 -20.77 -20.95
C ALA A 315 -4.51 -20.39 -20.38
N ASN A 316 -3.93 -19.29 -20.87
CA ASN A 316 -2.73 -18.72 -20.27
C ASN A 316 -3.02 -18.28 -18.83
N LEU A 317 -2.05 -18.48 -17.95
CA LEU A 317 -2.01 -17.75 -16.69
C LEU A 317 -1.85 -16.25 -17.00
N SER A 318 -2.71 -15.42 -16.40
CA SER A 318 -2.55 -13.96 -16.49
C SER A 318 -1.33 -13.49 -15.69
N ALA A 319 -0.81 -12.30 -15.98
CA ALA A 319 0.24 -11.67 -15.17
C ALA A 319 -0.14 -11.47 -13.69
N LYS A 320 -1.44 -11.53 -13.37
CA LYS A 320 -1.99 -11.44 -11.99
C LYS A 320 -2.29 -12.82 -11.38
N ALA A 321 -1.99 -13.93 -12.05
CA ALA A 321 -2.33 -15.28 -11.61
C ALA A 321 -1.89 -15.55 -10.17
N THR A 322 -2.82 -15.91 -9.29
CA THR A 322 -2.57 -16.09 -7.85
C THR A 322 -1.50 -17.16 -7.59
N LYS A 323 -0.89 -17.16 -6.40
CA LYS A 323 0.08 -18.20 -6.01
C LYS A 323 -0.52 -19.61 -6.15
N ALA A 324 -1.81 -19.77 -5.87
CA ALA A 324 -2.52 -21.04 -6.05
C ALA A 324 -2.64 -21.42 -7.54
N GLN A 325 -3.01 -20.48 -8.42
CA GLN A 325 -3.11 -20.75 -9.86
C GLN A 325 -1.76 -21.14 -10.49
N ILE A 326 -0.67 -20.51 -10.03
CA ILE A 326 0.69 -20.86 -10.46
C ILE A 326 1.11 -22.23 -9.91
N ALA A 327 0.78 -22.52 -8.65
CA ALA A 327 1.05 -23.81 -8.03
C ALA A 327 0.28 -24.96 -8.72
N ASP A 328 -0.98 -24.75 -9.08
CA ASP A 328 -1.80 -25.72 -9.82
C ASP A 328 -1.21 -25.99 -11.21
N ALA A 329 -0.79 -24.95 -11.94
CA ALA A 329 -0.16 -25.11 -13.24
C ALA A 329 1.17 -25.88 -13.15
N TRP A 330 2.00 -25.58 -12.15
CA TRP A 330 3.20 -26.38 -11.88
C TRP A 330 2.86 -27.83 -11.54
N TYR A 331 1.85 -28.08 -10.72
CA TYR A 331 1.43 -29.43 -10.35
C TYR A 331 1.04 -30.25 -11.59
N ILE A 332 0.22 -29.67 -12.47
CA ILE A 332 -0.22 -30.30 -13.72
C ILE A 332 0.97 -30.51 -14.67
N LEU A 333 1.84 -29.50 -14.87
CA LEU A 333 3.04 -29.63 -15.70
C LEU A 333 3.95 -30.76 -15.22
N MET A 334 4.27 -30.79 -13.92
CA MET A 334 5.15 -31.80 -13.34
C MET A 334 4.58 -33.22 -13.49
N ALA A 335 3.27 -33.38 -13.31
CA ALA A 335 2.59 -34.66 -13.54
C ALA A 335 2.74 -35.12 -14.99
N LYS A 336 2.59 -34.19 -15.94
CA LYS A 336 2.67 -34.45 -17.38
C LYS A 336 4.06 -34.91 -17.81
N ILE A 337 5.13 -34.37 -17.20
CA ILE A 337 6.52 -34.75 -17.48
C ILE A 337 7.06 -35.87 -16.57
N GLY A 338 6.17 -36.67 -15.96
CA GLY A 338 6.54 -37.89 -15.25
C GLY A 338 6.98 -37.72 -13.79
N HIS A 339 6.96 -36.51 -13.22
CA HIS A 339 7.21 -36.30 -11.80
C HIS A 339 5.92 -36.48 -10.99
N LYS A 340 5.73 -37.67 -10.41
CA LYS A 340 4.48 -38.11 -9.77
C LYS A 340 4.53 -38.20 -8.23
N ASP A 341 5.51 -37.55 -7.58
CA ASP A 341 5.63 -37.55 -6.11
C ASP A 341 4.32 -37.09 -5.41
N ARG A 342 4.13 -37.52 -4.15
CA ARG A 342 2.88 -37.22 -3.40
C ARG A 342 2.68 -35.71 -3.15
N SER A 343 3.75 -34.93 -2.94
CA SER A 343 3.64 -33.48 -2.74
C SER A 343 4.04 -32.67 -3.99
N ALA A 344 3.32 -31.58 -4.25
CA ALA A 344 3.62 -30.65 -5.34
C ALA A 344 5.03 -30.04 -5.25
N THR A 345 5.51 -29.83 -4.02
CA THR A 345 6.87 -29.35 -3.76
C THR A 345 7.92 -30.40 -4.09
N GLN A 346 7.72 -31.67 -3.70
CA GLN A 346 8.66 -32.74 -4.06
C GLN A 346 8.77 -32.93 -5.57
N ARG A 347 7.65 -32.85 -6.30
CA ARG A 347 7.67 -32.90 -7.77
C ARG A 347 8.57 -31.83 -8.36
N ARG A 348 8.46 -30.59 -7.89
CA ARG A 348 9.30 -29.47 -8.34
C ARG A 348 10.75 -29.61 -7.87
N GLN A 349 11.00 -30.01 -6.63
CA GLN A 349 12.36 -30.26 -6.14
C GLN A 349 13.07 -31.36 -6.94
N ARG A 350 12.35 -32.45 -7.28
CA ARG A 350 12.87 -33.55 -8.11
C ARG A 350 13.17 -33.07 -9.53
N TRP A 351 12.27 -32.31 -10.12
CA TRP A 351 12.50 -31.70 -11.43
C TRP A 351 13.73 -30.78 -11.40
N LEU A 352 13.82 -29.85 -10.45
CA LEU A 352 14.98 -28.95 -10.29
C LEU A 352 16.28 -29.73 -10.03
N LYS A 353 16.21 -30.89 -9.37
CA LYS A 353 17.35 -31.78 -9.18
C LYS A 353 17.78 -32.42 -10.50
N ALA A 354 16.83 -32.86 -11.33
CA ALA A 354 17.09 -33.34 -12.69
C ALA A 354 17.65 -32.23 -13.62
N GLN A 355 17.34 -30.95 -13.34
CA GLN A 355 17.95 -29.80 -14.03
C GLN A 355 19.36 -29.44 -13.53
N GLY A 356 19.88 -30.16 -12.52
CA GLY A 356 21.20 -29.93 -11.94
C GLY A 356 21.34 -28.66 -11.09
N THR A 357 20.25 -27.95 -10.76
CA THR A 357 20.26 -26.70 -10.00
C THR A 357 19.91 -26.88 -8.52
N TYR A 358 19.21 -27.96 -8.16
CA TYR A 358 18.82 -28.24 -6.78
C TYR A 358 19.67 -29.35 -6.15
N LYS A 359 20.46 -28.98 -5.14
CA LYS A 359 21.32 -29.91 -4.38
C LYS A 359 20.72 -30.38 -3.05
N GLY A 360 19.54 -29.88 -2.69
CA GLY A 360 18.88 -30.19 -1.41
C GLY A 360 18.17 -31.55 -1.37
N ALA A 361 17.57 -31.84 -0.21
CA ALA A 361 16.72 -33.01 0.01
C ALA A 361 15.37 -32.87 -0.71
N LEU A 362 14.77 -34.00 -1.10
CA LEU A 362 13.41 -34.07 -1.65
C LEU A 362 12.39 -34.16 -0.52
N ASP A 363 12.42 -33.17 0.36
CA ASP A 363 11.71 -33.14 1.64
C ASP A 363 10.29 -32.55 1.56
N GLY A 364 9.89 -32.00 0.41
CA GLY A 364 8.59 -31.38 0.21
C GLY A 364 8.42 -30.02 0.89
N LYS A 365 9.49 -29.46 1.47
CA LYS A 365 9.48 -28.15 2.12
C LYS A 365 10.02 -27.10 1.16
N TRP A 366 9.20 -26.10 0.84
CA TRP A 366 9.63 -25.01 -0.05
C TRP A 366 10.50 -24.02 0.73
N GLY A 367 11.81 -24.06 0.49
CA GLY A 367 12.78 -23.22 1.18
C GLY A 367 13.71 -22.46 0.23
N ARG A 368 14.66 -21.71 0.81
CA ARG A 368 15.64 -20.89 0.06
C ARG A 368 16.38 -21.69 -1.01
N LEU A 369 16.81 -22.91 -0.71
CA LEU A 369 17.50 -23.77 -1.69
C LEU A 369 16.60 -24.10 -2.89
N THR A 370 15.31 -24.33 -2.67
CA THR A 370 14.33 -24.60 -3.73
C THR A 370 14.08 -23.35 -4.58
N THR A 371 13.93 -22.20 -3.94
CA THR A 371 13.76 -20.91 -4.62
C THR A 371 14.99 -20.54 -5.47
N LYS A 372 16.19 -20.68 -4.90
CA LYS A 372 17.46 -20.43 -5.60
C LYS A 372 17.62 -21.32 -6.82
N ALA A 373 17.32 -22.61 -6.67
CA ALA A 373 17.37 -23.57 -7.77
C ALA A 373 16.35 -23.22 -8.86
N LEU A 374 15.15 -22.77 -8.51
CA LEU A 374 14.16 -22.33 -9.49
C LEU A 374 14.62 -21.09 -10.26
N GLN A 375 15.15 -20.07 -9.57
CA GLN A 375 15.74 -18.88 -10.21
C GLN A 375 16.86 -19.26 -11.18
N GLN A 376 17.81 -20.09 -10.76
CA GLN A 376 18.90 -20.58 -11.61
C GLN A 376 18.38 -21.33 -12.83
N THR A 377 17.34 -22.14 -12.65
CA THR A 377 16.75 -22.97 -13.70
C THR A 377 16.02 -22.14 -14.75
N LEU A 378 15.26 -21.14 -14.31
CA LEU A 378 14.55 -20.22 -15.18
C LEU A 378 15.51 -19.23 -15.85
N ALA A 379 16.60 -18.83 -15.18
CA ALA A 379 17.64 -17.99 -15.76
C ALA A 379 18.38 -18.71 -16.90
N LYS A 380 18.80 -19.96 -16.67
CA LYS A 380 19.41 -20.81 -17.70
C LYS A 380 18.52 -21.01 -18.93
N ARG A 381 17.19 -20.89 -18.76
CA ARG A 381 16.19 -21.03 -19.81
C ARG A 381 15.76 -19.69 -20.42
N GLY A 382 16.36 -18.58 -20.01
CA GLY A 382 16.06 -17.25 -20.52
C GLY A 382 14.73 -16.65 -20.03
N PHE A 383 14.13 -17.18 -18.96
CA PHE A 383 12.87 -16.65 -18.40
C PHE A 383 13.08 -15.75 -17.19
N TYR A 384 14.22 -15.86 -16.49
CA TYR A 384 14.53 -15.09 -15.30
C TYR A 384 15.80 -14.27 -15.50
N HIS A 385 15.66 -12.95 -15.47
CA HIS A 385 16.76 -12.00 -15.68
C HIS A 385 17.15 -11.25 -14.39
N GLY A 386 16.58 -11.65 -13.25
CA GLY A 386 16.87 -11.07 -11.95
C GLY A 386 18.05 -11.74 -11.24
N VAL A 387 18.41 -11.20 -10.08
CA VAL A 387 19.46 -11.76 -9.22
C VAL A 387 19.07 -13.11 -8.62
N ILE A 388 20.00 -14.06 -8.57
CA ILE A 388 19.79 -15.36 -7.92
C ILE A 388 20.02 -15.21 -6.41
N ASP A 389 18.99 -14.77 -5.70
CA ASP A 389 19.03 -14.36 -4.28
C ASP A 389 18.32 -15.32 -3.31
N ALA A 390 17.72 -16.39 -3.84
CA ALA A 390 16.89 -17.34 -3.11
C ALA A 390 15.58 -16.76 -2.54
N VAL A 391 15.10 -15.63 -3.07
CA VAL A 391 13.87 -14.95 -2.66
C VAL A 391 12.77 -15.14 -3.70
N ALA A 392 11.58 -15.56 -3.25
CA ALA A 392 10.43 -15.78 -4.11
C ALA A 392 9.69 -14.46 -4.37
N GLY A 393 10.31 -13.59 -5.17
CA GLY A 393 9.84 -12.25 -5.50
C GLY A 393 9.01 -12.15 -6.79
N PRO A 394 8.53 -10.94 -7.14
CA PRO A 394 7.68 -10.71 -8.32
C PRO A 394 8.35 -11.08 -9.64
N MET A 395 9.66 -10.85 -9.80
CA MET A 395 10.42 -11.30 -10.98
C MET A 395 10.41 -12.82 -11.13
N LEU A 396 10.55 -13.57 -10.02
CA LEU A 396 10.51 -15.02 -10.07
C LEU A 396 9.11 -15.49 -10.45
N ARG A 397 8.07 -14.85 -9.89
CA ARG A 397 6.68 -15.14 -10.23
C ARG A 397 6.35 -14.85 -11.69
N ALA A 398 6.86 -13.74 -12.25
CA ALA A 398 6.69 -13.40 -13.66
C ALA A 398 7.40 -14.43 -14.56
N ALA A 399 8.62 -14.83 -14.20
CA ALA A 399 9.37 -15.87 -14.89
C ALA A 399 8.65 -17.24 -14.84
N GLU A 400 8.07 -17.61 -13.70
CA GLU A 400 7.26 -18.82 -13.55
C GLU A 400 6.04 -18.79 -14.47
N ILE A 401 5.29 -17.67 -14.51
CA ILE A 401 4.12 -17.51 -15.39
C ILE A 401 4.53 -17.62 -16.87
N ALA A 402 5.60 -16.92 -17.26
CA ALA A 402 6.09 -16.94 -18.64
C ALA A 402 6.53 -18.34 -19.06
N PHE A 403 7.28 -19.04 -18.21
CA PHE A 403 7.70 -20.41 -18.43
C PHE A 403 6.49 -21.37 -18.53
N LEU A 404 5.58 -21.35 -17.56
CA LEU A 404 4.39 -22.21 -17.56
C LEU A 404 3.50 -21.98 -18.80
N ASN A 405 3.34 -20.73 -19.23
CA ASN A 405 2.60 -20.42 -20.46
C ASN A 405 3.34 -20.90 -21.71
N SER A 406 4.68 -20.87 -21.73
CA SER A 406 5.47 -21.42 -22.85
C SER A 406 5.36 -22.94 -22.95
N GLN A 407 5.15 -23.64 -21.83
CA GLN A 407 4.96 -25.10 -21.80
C GLN A 407 3.53 -25.56 -22.17
N ARG A 408 2.61 -24.63 -22.42
CA ARG A 408 1.18 -24.94 -22.61
C ARG A 408 0.89 -25.70 -23.91
N LYS A 409 1.64 -25.40 -24.98
CA LYS A 409 1.43 -25.96 -26.33
C LYS A 409 2.45 -27.02 -26.75
N THR A 410 3.47 -27.26 -25.93
CA THR A 410 4.50 -28.26 -26.22
C THR A 410 3.92 -29.66 -26.02
N ASN A 411 3.69 -30.38 -27.13
CA ASN A 411 3.51 -31.84 -27.14
C ASN A 411 4.86 -32.49 -26.82
N LEU A 412 5.27 -32.48 -25.55
CA LEU A 412 6.46 -33.21 -25.11
C LEU A 412 6.01 -34.62 -24.72
N LYS A 413 6.09 -35.52 -25.71
CA LYS A 413 6.42 -36.93 -25.48
C LYS A 413 7.82 -37.04 -24.90
#